data_AF-A0A7J9F3V7-F1
#
_entry.id   AF-A0A7J9F3V7-F1
#
_cell.length_a   1.000
_cell.length_b   1.000
_cell.length_c   1.000
_cell.angle_alpha   90.00
_cell.angle_beta   90.00
_cell.angle_gamma   90.00
#
_symmetry.space_group_name_H-M   'P 1'
#
loop_
_entity.id
_entity.type
_entity.pdbx_description
1 polymer ?
#
loop_
_entity_poly.entity_id
_entity_poly.type
_entity_poly.pdbx_seq_one_letter_code
_entity_poly.pdbx_strand_id
1 'polypeptide(L)'
;VVSIPKTNEDFRLLYDTKGRFRLHAITGDETKFKLCKVRSVQFGQKGIPYLNTYDGRTIRYPDPLIKANDTIKLDLESNKIVDFIKFDVGNVVMVTGGRNRGRVGVIKNREKHKGSFETIHVQDAAGHEFATRLGNVFTIGKGTKPWVSLPKGKGIKLSIIEEARKRLAAQAAA
;
A
#
# COMPACT_ATOMS: atom_id res chain seq x y z
N VAL A 1 -5.04 7.85 8.91
CA VAL A 1 -4.17 8.93 9.43
C VAL A 1 -4.59 9.14 10.86
N VAL A 2 -3.62 9.28 11.76
CA VAL A 2 -3.83 9.56 13.18
C VAL A 2 -3.28 10.96 13.40
N SER A 3 -4.15 11.90 13.76
CA SER A 3 -3.79 13.29 14.02
C SER A 3 -3.91 13.58 15.51
N ILE A 4 -2.94 14.29 16.08
CA ILE A 4 -2.97 14.76 17.47
C ILE A 4 -3.02 16.30 17.44
N PRO A 5 -4.21 16.91 17.54
CA PRO A 5 -4.37 18.35 17.37
C PRO A 5 -3.56 19.20 18.37
N LYS A 6 -3.35 18.69 19.58
CA LYS A 6 -2.62 19.41 20.64
C LYS A 6 -1.13 19.54 20.35
N THR A 7 -0.51 18.53 19.75
CA THR A 7 0.91 18.54 19.40
C THR A 7 1.15 18.94 17.95
N ASN A 8 0.07 19.09 17.16
CA ASN A 8 0.11 19.33 15.73
C ASN A 8 0.94 18.26 14.99
N GLU A 9 0.85 17.01 15.45
CA GLU A 9 1.57 15.88 14.88
C GLU A 9 0.61 14.94 14.17
N ASP A 10 0.96 14.59 12.93
CA ASP A 10 0.19 13.68 12.09
C ASP A 10 1.01 12.43 11.76
N PHE A 11 0.37 11.27 11.88
CA PHE A 11 0.98 9.98 11.66
C PHE A 11 0.17 9.13 10.68
N ARG A 12 0.88 8.43 9.80
CA ARG A 12 0.31 7.33 9.00
C ARG A 12 0.78 6.00 9.55
N LEU A 13 -0.17 5.11 9.78
CA LEU A 13 0.11 3.74 10.16
C LEU A 13 0.55 2.95 8.93
N LEU A 14 1.80 2.51 8.91
CA LEU A 14 2.39 1.69 7.85
C LEU A 14 3.05 0.44 8.45
N TYR A 15 3.38 -0.53 7.59
CA TYR A 15 4.18 -1.67 8.00
C TYR A 15 5.68 -1.35 7.92
N ASP A 16 6.45 -1.82 8.88
CA ASP A 16 7.90 -1.96 8.75
C ASP A 16 8.27 -3.25 8.00
N THR A 17 9.52 -3.39 7.58
CA THR A 17 10.02 -4.57 6.85
C THR A 17 10.08 -5.85 7.69
N LYS A 18 9.86 -5.74 9.00
CA LYS A 18 9.70 -6.86 9.95
C LYS A 18 8.23 -7.24 10.13
N GLY A 19 7.31 -6.54 9.47
CA GLY A 19 5.88 -6.79 9.47
C GLY A 19 5.13 -6.20 10.67
N ARG A 20 5.74 -5.32 11.45
CA ARG A 20 5.09 -4.63 12.58
C ARG A 20 4.46 -3.33 12.09
N PHE A 21 3.43 -2.87 12.79
CA PHE A 21 2.94 -1.52 12.58
C PHE A 21 3.96 -0.51 13.09
N ARG A 22 4.18 0.53 12.31
CA ARG A 22 5.00 1.68 12.66
C ARG A 22 4.24 2.96 12.34
N LEU A 23 4.24 3.88 13.30
CA LEU A 23 3.79 5.25 13.08
C LEU A 23 4.85 5.98 12.25
N HIS A 24 4.46 6.43 11.07
CA HIS A 24 5.29 7.28 10.21
C HIS A 24 4.77 8.70 10.30
N ALA A 25 5.59 9.63 10.80
CA ALA A 25 5.24 11.05 10.81
C ALA A 25 5.06 11.55 9.37
N ILE A 26 3.96 12.25 9.12
CA ILE A 26 3.60 12.84 7.84
C ILE A 26 3.29 14.33 8.04
N THR A 27 3.37 15.13 6.98
CA THR A 27 3.12 16.58 7.05
C THR A 27 2.41 17.07 5.78
N GLY A 28 1.83 18.27 5.87
CA GLY A 28 1.27 18.98 4.71
C GLY A 28 0.10 18.24 4.06
N ASP A 29 0.08 18.21 2.72
CA ASP A 29 -1.05 17.65 1.96
C ASP A 29 -1.25 16.14 2.14
N GLU A 30 -0.24 15.43 2.65
CA GLU A 30 -0.32 13.99 2.89
C GLU A 30 -1.30 13.63 4.02
N THR A 31 -1.56 14.56 4.94
CA THR A 31 -2.45 14.37 6.09
C THR A 31 -3.91 14.36 5.67
N LYS A 32 -4.24 15.10 4.59
CA LYS A 32 -5.59 15.29 4.07
C LYS A 32 -6.15 14.07 3.33
N PHE A 33 -5.29 13.15 2.89
CA PHE A 33 -5.75 11.98 2.13
C PHE A 33 -5.32 10.64 2.71
N LYS A 34 -6.05 9.60 2.29
CA LYS A 34 -5.75 8.20 2.57
C LYS A 34 -5.87 7.37 1.30
N LEU A 35 -4.97 6.42 1.12
CA LEU A 35 -5.13 5.40 0.10
C LEU A 35 -6.04 4.28 0.61
N CYS A 36 -7.01 3.87 -0.19
CA CYS A 36 -7.91 2.76 0.12
C CYS A 36 -7.92 1.75 -1.01
N LYS A 37 -7.58 0.49 -0.73
CA LYS A 37 -7.77 -0.61 -1.69
C LYS A 37 -9.26 -0.93 -1.83
N VAL A 38 -9.74 -1.06 -3.06
CA VAL A 38 -11.10 -1.49 -3.39
C VAL A 38 -11.19 -3.00 -3.24
N ARG A 39 -12.11 -3.48 -2.40
CA ARG A 39 -12.39 -4.90 -2.21
C ARG A 39 -13.39 -5.43 -3.22
N SER A 40 -14.47 -4.70 -3.43
CA SER A 40 -15.55 -5.08 -4.35
C SER A 40 -16.21 -3.84 -4.94
N VAL A 41 -16.77 -4.01 -6.13
CA VAL A 41 -17.64 -3.04 -6.80
C VAL A 41 -18.93 -3.77 -7.12
N GLN A 42 -20.06 -3.22 -6.69
CA GLN A 42 -21.37 -3.85 -6.77
C GLN A 42 -22.44 -2.84 -7.13
N PHE A 43 -23.57 -3.33 -7.62
CA PHE A 43 -24.77 -2.51 -7.85
C PHE A 43 -25.75 -2.71 -6.70
N GLY A 44 -26.24 -1.61 -6.16
CA GLY A 44 -27.25 -1.60 -5.10
C GLY A 44 -28.66 -1.57 -5.65
N GLN A 45 -29.61 -1.35 -4.75
CA GLN A 45 -31.00 -1.09 -5.13
C GLN A 45 -31.07 0.08 -6.11
N LYS A 46 -32.00 -0.01 -7.07
CA LYS A 46 -32.17 0.97 -8.15
C LYS A 46 -30.97 1.09 -9.09
N GLY A 47 -30.09 0.08 -9.13
CA GLY A 47 -28.94 0.04 -10.05
C GLY A 47 -27.83 1.04 -9.71
N ILE A 48 -27.77 1.53 -8.47
CA ILE A 48 -26.75 2.50 -8.05
C ILE A 48 -25.41 1.78 -7.83
N PRO A 49 -24.33 2.10 -8.58
CA PRO A 49 -23.03 1.49 -8.34
C PRO A 49 -22.41 2.01 -7.03
N TYR A 50 -21.80 1.11 -6.28
CA TYR A 50 -21.01 1.43 -5.09
C TYR A 50 -19.77 0.55 -5.01
N LEU A 51 -18.75 1.05 -4.33
CA LEU A 51 -17.55 0.28 -4.01
C LEU A 51 -17.36 0.15 -2.50
N ASN A 52 -16.74 -0.96 -2.10
CA ASN A 52 -16.34 -1.23 -0.73
C ASN A 52 -14.83 -1.18 -0.65
N THR A 53 -14.35 -0.46 0.36
CA THR A 53 -12.92 -0.29 0.63
C THR A 53 -12.45 -1.25 1.71
N TYR A 54 -11.14 -1.44 1.82
CA TYR A 54 -10.54 -2.32 2.82
C TYR A 54 -10.77 -1.89 4.27
N ASP A 55 -11.03 -0.60 4.50
CA ASP A 55 -11.32 -0.02 5.81
C ASP A 55 -12.83 0.08 6.09
N GLY A 56 -13.66 -0.60 5.30
CA GLY A 56 -15.09 -0.75 5.56
C GLY A 56 -15.96 0.41 5.07
N ARG A 57 -15.40 1.39 4.35
CA ARG A 57 -16.18 2.49 3.77
C ARG A 57 -16.88 2.04 2.49
N THR A 58 -18.10 2.54 2.30
CA THR A 58 -18.90 2.36 1.09
C THR A 58 -19.03 3.70 0.37
N ILE A 59 -18.58 3.77 -0.88
CA ILE A 59 -18.63 5.00 -1.69
C ILE A 59 -19.54 4.75 -2.88
N ARG A 60 -20.59 5.57 -3.01
CA ARG A 60 -21.57 5.52 -4.11
C ARG A 60 -21.08 6.31 -5.31
N TYR A 61 -21.54 5.91 -6.49
CA TYR A 61 -21.20 6.54 -7.78
C TYR A 61 -19.68 6.65 -8.04
N PRO A 62 -18.91 5.55 -7.90
CA PRO A 62 -17.51 5.56 -8.29
C PRO A 62 -17.36 5.68 -9.82
N ASP A 63 -16.18 6.12 -10.26
CA ASP A 63 -15.82 6.10 -11.68
C ASP A 63 -15.92 4.65 -12.24
N PRO A 64 -16.59 4.43 -13.39
CA PRO A 64 -16.75 3.11 -14.01
C PRO A 64 -15.42 2.38 -14.33
N LEU A 65 -14.32 3.12 -14.45
CA LEU A 65 -12.98 2.60 -14.70
C LEU A 65 -12.36 1.94 -13.47
N ILE A 66 -12.86 2.21 -12.27
CA ILE A 66 -12.37 1.63 -11.01
C ILE A 66 -12.84 0.16 -10.91
N LYS A 67 -11.90 -0.76 -10.73
CA LYS A 67 -12.15 -2.19 -10.56
C LYS A 67 -11.73 -2.69 -9.19
N ALA A 68 -12.10 -3.93 -8.88
CA ALA A 68 -11.64 -4.58 -7.66
C ALA A 68 -10.11 -4.73 -7.66
N ASN A 69 -9.49 -4.58 -6.48
CA ASN A 69 -8.04 -4.53 -6.24
C ASN A 69 -7.32 -3.23 -6.64
N ASP A 70 -7.99 -2.31 -7.32
CA ASP A 70 -7.46 -0.97 -7.52
C ASP A 70 -7.37 -0.21 -6.19
N THR A 71 -6.61 0.88 -6.18
CA THR A 71 -6.47 1.74 -5.01
C THR A 71 -6.99 3.13 -5.31
N ILE A 72 -7.88 3.64 -4.47
CA ILE A 72 -8.42 5.00 -4.57
C ILE A 72 -7.68 5.92 -3.59
N LYS A 73 -7.46 7.16 -4.00
CA LYS A 73 -7.05 8.27 -3.12
C LYS A 73 -8.31 8.94 -2.61
N LEU A 74 -8.58 8.75 -1.34
CA LEU A 74 -9.72 9.31 -0.63
C LEU A 74 -9.30 10.61 0.06
N ASP A 75 -10.03 11.69 -0.21
CA ASP A 75 -9.97 12.89 0.62
C ASP A 75 -10.68 12.65 1.96
N LEU A 76 -10.01 12.93 3.07
CA LEU A 76 -10.53 12.64 4.41
C LEU A 76 -11.57 13.66 4.87
N GLU A 77 -11.54 14.88 4.33
CA GLU A 77 -12.52 15.92 4.66
C GLU A 77 -13.84 15.66 3.94
N SER A 78 -13.80 15.56 2.60
CA SER A 78 -15.02 15.40 1.81
C SER A 78 -15.49 13.95 1.70
N ASN A 79 -14.65 12.97 2.06
CA ASN A 79 -14.87 11.54 1.85
C ASN A 79 -15.16 11.18 0.37
N LYS A 80 -14.63 11.97 -0.57
CA LYS A 80 -14.77 11.73 -2.02
C LYS A 80 -13.47 11.18 -2.60
N ILE A 81 -13.60 10.50 -3.73
CA ILE A 81 -12.46 9.96 -4.48
C ILE A 81 -11.85 11.10 -5.29
N VAL A 82 -10.55 11.34 -5.11
CA VAL A 82 -9.80 12.39 -5.83
C VAL A 82 -9.13 11.83 -7.07
N ASP A 83 -8.47 10.68 -6.93
CA ASP A 83 -7.78 9.97 -8.03
C ASP A 83 -7.74 8.48 -7.67
N PHE A 84 -7.40 7.63 -8.63
CA PHE A 84 -7.23 6.19 -8.42
C PHE A 84 -6.02 5.64 -9.18
N ILE A 85 -5.57 4.46 -8.75
CA ILE A 85 -4.46 3.71 -9.33
C ILE A 85 -4.99 2.34 -9.72
N LYS A 86 -4.84 2.01 -11.00
CA LYS A 86 -5.15 0.67 -11.50
C LYS A 86 -4.16 -0.36 -10.98
N PHE A 87 -4.66 -1.53 -10.63
CA PHE A 87 -3.85 -2.69 -10.30
C PHE A 87 -3.28 -3.31 -11.57
N ASP A 88 -2.11 -2.82 -11.98
CA ASP A 88 -1.44 -3.24 -13.20
C ASP A 88 0.08 -3.41 -13.00
N VAL A 89 0.71 -4.13 -13.93
CA VAL A 89 2.16 -4.34 -13.97
C VAL A 89 2.87 -3.00 -14.07
N GLY A 90 4.01 -2.86 -13.38
CA GLY A 90 4.79 -1.63 -13.37
C GLY A 90 4.40 -0.64 -12.26
N ASN A 91 3.30 -0.85 -11.54
CA ASN A 91 2.94 -0.01 -10.39
C ASN A 91 3.60 -0.49 -9.09
N VAL A 92 3.91 0.46 -8.22
CA VAL A 92 4.52 0.20 -6.91
C VAL A 92 3.47 -0.26 -5.89
N VAL A 93 3.82 -1.32 -5.17
CA VAL A 93 2.97 -1.99 -4.19
C VAL A 93 3.68 -2.17 -2.87
N MET A 94 2.89 -2.18 -1.79
CA MET A 94 3.28 -2.63 -0.47
C MET A 94 2.58 -3.94 -0.15
N VAL A 95 3.33 -4.89 0.42
CA VAL A 95 2.76 -6.14 0.92
C VAL A 95 2.16 -5.94 2.30
N THR A 96 0.89 -6.28 2.48
CA THR A 96 0.16 -6.10 3.74
C THR A 96 0.10 -7.36 4.60
N GLY A 97 0.42 -8.54 4.05
CA GLY A 97 0.28 -9.83 4.73
C GLY A 97 1.31 -10.89 4.32
N GLY A 98 1.41 -11.96 5.11
CA GLY A 98 2.32 -13.09 4.87
C GLY A 98 3.80 -12.80 5.20
N ARG A 99 4.70 -13.70 4.76
CA ARG A 99 6.15 -13.64 5.05
C ARG A 99 6.85 -12.38 4.51
N ASN A 100 6.30 -11.80 3.45
CA ASN A 100 6.84 -10.61 2.77
C ASN A 100 6.20 -9.30 3.25
N ARG A 101 5.42 -9.31 4.34
CA ARG A 101 4.74 -8.12 4.88
C ARG A 101 5.70 -6.95 5.11
N GLY A 102 5.26 -5.76 4.71
CA GLY A 102 6.01 -4.50 4.81
C GLY A 102 7.10 -4.31 3.75
N ARG A 103 7.29 -5.28 2.84
CA ARG A 103 8.13 -5.08 1.66
C ARG A 103 7.42 -4.19 0.65
N VAL A 104 8.18 -3.35 -0.03
CA VAL A 104 7.71 -2.48 -1.11
C VAL A 104 8.49 -2.80 -2.38
N GLY A 105 7.79 -2.85 -3.50
CA GLY A 105 8.41 -3.10 -4.80
C GLY A 105 7.44 -2.84 -5.94
N VAL A 106 7.89 -3.08 -7.16
CA VAL A 106 7.11 -2.92 -8.39
C VAL A 106 6.56 -4.26 -8.83
N ILE A 107 5.31 -4.30 -9.26
CA ILE A 107 4.72 -5.52 -9.86
C ILE A 107 5.45 -5.81 -11.17
N LYS A 108 6.04 -7.01 -11.28
CA LYS A 108 6.68 -7.51 -12.51
C LYS A 108 5.76 -8.39 -13.32
N ASN A 109 5.09 -9.33 -12.65
CA ASN A 109 4.23 -10.28 -13.31
C ASN A 109 3.01 -10.60 -12.43
N ARG A 110 1.89 -10.85 -13.10
CA ARG A 110 0.63 -11.29 -12.49
C ARG A 110 0.26 -12.64 -13.09
N GLU A 111 0.43 -13.69 -12.31
CA GLU A 111 0.08 -15.04 -12.71
C GLU A 111 -1.35 -15.36 -12.29
N LYS A 112 -2.20 -15.67 -13.29
CA LYS A 112 -3.60 -15.98 -13.08
C LYS A 112 -3.82 -17.48 -13.09
N HIS A 113 -4.26 -18.01 -11.95
CA HIS A 113 -4.69 -19.40 -11.82
C HIS A 113 -6.22 -19.45 -11.74
N LYS A 114 -6.87 -20.02 -12.77
CA LYS A 114 -8.33 -20.18 -12.76
C LYS A 114 -8.75 -21.09 -11.60
N GLY A 115 -9.68 -20.63 -10.76
CA GLY A 115 -10.18 -21.39 -9.61
C GLY A 115 -9.28 -21.36 -8.37
N SER A 116 -8.14 -20.67 -8.40
CA SER A 116 -7.24 -20.53 -7.25
C SER A 116 -6.81 -19.07 -7.05
N PHE A 117 -5.95 -18.83 -6.06
CA PHE A 117 -5.40 -17.51 -5.79
C PHE A 117 -4.43 -17.10 -6.89
N GLU A 118 -4.54 -15.85 -7.35
CA GLU A 118 -3.56 -15.25 -8.24
C GLU A 118 -2.25 -14.96 -7.49
N THR A 119 -1.13 -15.25 -8.15
CA THR A 119 0.22 -15.02 -7.63
C THR A 119 0.80 -13.76 -8.28
N ILE A 120 1.29 -12.85 -7.44
CA ILE A 120 1.88 -11.58 -7.87
C ILE A 120 3.37 -11.62 -7.59
N HIS A 121 4.16 -11.48 -8.65
CA HIS A 121 5.62 -11.35 -8.58
C HIS A 121 5.98 -9.88 -8.48
N VAL A 122 6.75 -9.56 -7.44
CA VAL A 122 7.16 -8.20 -7.09
C VAL A 122 8.68 -8.16 -7.04
N GLN A 123 9.27 -7.11 -7.63
CA GLN A 123 10.69 -6.81 -7.52
C GLN A 123 10.87 -5.56 -6.66
N ASP A 124 11.70 -5.63 -5.62
CA ASP A 124 12.05 -4.44 -4.83
C ASP A 124 13.12 -3.58 -5.52
N ALA A 125 13.39 -2.40 -4.96
CA ALA A 125 14.39 -1.49 -5.50
C ALA A 125 15.84 -2.01 -5.41
N ALA A 126 16.10 -3.04 -4.61
CA ALA A 126 17.40 -3.70 -4.55
C ALA A 126 17.54 -4.84 -5.58
N GLY A 127 16.50 -5.12 -6.36
CA GLY A 127 16.48 -6.17 -7.37
C GLY A 127 16.04 -7.54 -6.83
N HIS A 128 15.72 -7.67 -5.54
CA HIS A 128 15.23 -8.94 -5.01
C HIS A 128 13.79 -9.18 -5.45
N GLU A 129 13.56 -10.38 -5.99
CA GLU A 129 12.23 -10.81 -6.41
C GLU A 129 11.57 -11.69 -5.36
N PHE A 130 10.26 -11.54 -5.22
CA PHE A 130 9.46 -12.37 -4.35
C PHE A 130 8.01 -12.44 -4.84
N ALA A 131 7.31 -13.49 -4.45
CA ALA A 131 5.91 -13.70 -4.79
C ALA A 131 4.99 -13.55 -3.59
N THR A 132 3.77 -13.07 -3.82
CA THR A 132 2.69 -12.99 -2.82
C THR A 132 1.34 -13.22 -3.47
N ARG A 133 0.34 -13.65 -2.68
CA ARG A 133 -1.05 -13.74 -3.15
C ARG A 133 -1.63 -12.34 -3.38
N LEU A 134 -2.49 -12.19 -4.38
CA LEU A 134 -3.18 -10.93 -4.71
C LEU A 134 -3.82 -10.22 -3.50
N GLY A 135 -4.42 -10.98 -2.58
CA GLY A 135 -5.05 -10.44 -1.37
C GLY A 135 -4.08 -9.65 -0.47
N ASN A 136 -2.80 -10.02 -0.47
CA ASN A 136 -1.76 -9.41 0.35
C ASN A 136 -1.06 -8.21 -0.32
N VAL A 137 -1.47 -7.84 -1.53
CA VAL A 137 -0.85 -6.74 -2.29
C VAL A 137 -1.71 -5.48 -2.20
N PHE A 138 -1.08 -4.34 -1.92
CA PHE A 138 -1.72 -3.04 -1.89
C PHE A 138 -0.95 -2.07 -2.79
N THR A 139 -1.59 -1.51 -3.82
CA THR A 139 -0.95 -0.54 -4.72
C THR A 139 -0.83 0.82 -4.05
N ILE A 140 0.37 1.37 -3.99
CA ILE A 140 0.65 2.62 -3.29
C ILE A 140 1.05 3.77 -4.21
N GLY A 141 1.26 3.52 -5.50
CA GLY A 141 1.66 4.56 -6.46
C GLY A 141 1.61 4.12 -7.91
N LYS A 142 1.73 5.10 -8.82
CA LYS A 142 1.81 4.91 -10.27
C LYS A 142 3.28 4.78 -10.67
N GLY A 143 3.63 3.75 -11.45
CA GLY A 143 5.01 3.48 -11.83
C GLY A 143 5.88 3.19 -10.60
N THR A 144 7.07 3.79 -10.55
CA THR A 144 8.03 3.67 -9.43
C THR A 144 7.80 4.68 -8.31
N LYS A 145 6.91 5.67 -8.49
CA LYS A 145 6.69 6.76 -7.53
C LYS A 145 5.53 6.44 -6.60
N PRO A 146 5.77 6.18 -5.30
CA PRO A 146 4.70 6.02 -4.33
C PRO A 146 3.97 7.36 -4.12
N TRP A 147 2.66 7.31 -3.93
CA TRP A 147 1.84 8.48 -3.55
C TRP A 147 1.93 8.79 -2.07
N VAL A 148 2.53 7.89 -1.29
CA VAL A 148 2.70 8.02 0.16
C VAL A 148 4.17 7.97 0.52
N SER A 149 4.54 8.74 1.55
CA SER A 149 5.84 8.66 2.18
C SER A 149 6.04 7.27 2.82
N LEU A 150 7.27 6.76 2.68
CA LEU A 150 7.63 5.42 3.14
C LEU A 150 8.49 5.49 4.39
N PRO A 151 8.35 4.54 5.34
CA PRO A 151 9.19 4.47 6.52
C PRO A 151 10.67 4.24 6.17
N LYS A 152 11.56 4.48 7.15
CA LYS A 152 13.00 4.24 7.02
C LYS A 152 13.29 2.85 6.43
N GLY A 153 14.10 2.82 5.38
CA GLY A 153 14.41 1.60 4.62
C GLY A 153 13.55 1.37 3.38
N LYS A 154 12.56 2.24 3.10
CA LYS A 154 11.75 2.24 1.86
C LYS A 154 11.14 0.88 1.49
N GLY A 155 10.88 0.04 2.49
CA GLY A 155 10.33 -1.31 2.28
C GLY A 155 11.33 -2.35 1.77
N ILE A 156 12.64 -2.08 1.79
CA ILE A 156 13.68 -3.06 1.43
C ILE A 156 13.99 -3.92 2.65
N LYS A 157 13.74 -5.23 2.54
CA LYS A 157 14.05 -6.20 3.59
C LYS A 157 15.45 -6.76 3.35
N LEU A 158 16.37 -6.36 4.21
CA LEU A 158 17.75 -6.87 4.21
C LEU A 158 17.78 -8.32 4.70
N SER A 159 18.78 -9.06 4.24
CA SER A 159 19.11 -10.37 4.78
C SER A 159 19.64 -10.25 6.21
N ILE A 160 19.63 -11.36 6.94
CA ILE A 160 20.11 -11.41 8.34
C ILE A 160 21.58 -10.98 8.42
N ILE A 161 22.40 -11.39 7.44
CA ILE A 161 23.82 -11.05 7.36
C ILE A 161 24.01 -9.55 7.12
N GLU A 162 23.22 -8.96 6.22
CA GLU A 162 23.27 -7.50 5.95
C GLU A 162 22.78 -6.67 7.15
N GLU A 163 21.72 -7.11 7.84
CA GLU A 163 21.28 -6.45 9.09
C GLU A 163 22.39 -6.49 10.15
N ALA A 164 23.06 -7.65 10.32
CA ALA A 164 24.16 -7.81 11.27
C ALA A 164 25.35 -6.89 10.94
N ARG A 165 25.79 -6.86 9.67
CA ARG A 165 26.86 -5.96 9.22
C ARG A 165 26.50 -4.50 9.43
N LYS A 166 25.27 -4.11 9.11
CA LYS A 166 24.78 -2.74 9.33
C LYS A 166 24.76 -2.36 10.80
N ARG A 167 24.40 -3.30 11.69
CA ARG A 167 24.41 -3.08 13.14
C ARG A 167 25.83 -2.89 13.67
N LEU A 168 26.77 -3.74 13.26
CA LEU A 168 28.18 -3.63 13.66
C LEU A 168 28.80 -2.32 13.17
N ALA A 169 28.55 -1.94 11.91
CA ALA A 169 29.02 -0.66 11.36
C ALA A 169 28.45 0.55 12.11
N ALA A 170 27.18 0.50 12.51
CA ALA A 170 26.57 1.57 13.31
C ALA A 170 27.13 1.64 14.74
N GLN A 171 27.54 0.51 15.32
CA GLN A 171 28.19 0.46 16.64
C GLN A 171 29.64 0.97 16.58
N ALA A 172 30.36 0.71 15.49
CA ALA A 172 31.73 1.20 15.31
C ALA A 172 31.80 2.70 14.98
N ALA A 173 30.70 3.29 14.49
CA ALA A 173 30.60 4.71 14.17
C ALA A 173 30.00 5.57 15.29
N ALA A 174 29.52 4.93 16.37
CA ALA A 174 28.98 5.59 17.55
C ALA A 174 30.04 5.65 18.65
#